data_AF-A0AAP2Z8Q6-F1
#
_entry.id   AF-A0AAP2Z8Q6-F1
#
_cell.length_a   1.000
_cell.length_b   1.000
_cell.length_c   1.000
_cell.angle_alpha   90.00
_cell.angle_beta   90.00
_cell.angle_gamma   90.00
#
_symmetry.space_group_name_H-M   'P 1'
#
loop_
_entity.id
_entity.type
_entity.pdbx_description
1 polymer ?
#
loop_
_entity_poly.entity_id
_entity_poly.type
_entity_poly.pdbx_seq_one_letter_code
_entity_poly.pdbx_strand_id
1 'polypeptide(L)'
;MTGLERWLWVVVGFSLVGDIVTTFVGLHLGLTESNPIARNAIDGWGLLGMLALKGFALGIALVCRGVLERPFRPIIPAALAIPWLAAVVINTFAIGTVLFY
;
A
#
# COMPACT_ATOMS: atom_id res chain seq x y z
N MET A 1 -7.61 6.61 -20.89
CA MET A 1 -6.97 7.07 -19.63
C MET A 1 -6.34 8.41 -19.94
N THR A 2 -6.57 9.41 -19.11
CA THR A 2 -5.84 10.69 -19.23
C THR A 2 -4.38 10.50 -18.79
N GLY A 3 -3.48 11.41 -19.16
CA GLY A 3 -2.07 11.35 -18.73
C GLY A 3 -1.92 11.32 -17.21
N LEU A 4 -2.71 12.13 -16.50
CA LEU A 4 -2.76 12.17 -15.04
C LEU A 4 -3.17 10.83 -14.43
N GLU A 5 -4.22 10.19 -14.97
CA GLU A 5 -4.68 8.88 -14.49
C GLU A 5 -3.56 7.83 -14.60
N ARG A 6 -2.83 7.81 -15.72
CA ARG A 6 -1.69 6.88 -15.91
C ARG A 6 -0.58 7.14 -14.89
N TRP A 7 -0.21 8.39 -14.65
CA TRP A 7 0.80 8.74 -13.64
C TRP A 7 0.37 8.31 -12.24
N LEU A 8 -0.89 8.51 -11.85
CA LEU A 8 -1.39 8.08 -10.56
C LEU A 8 -1.32 6.55 -10.40
N TRP A 9 -1.63 5.77 -11.43
CA TRP A 9 -1.45 4.32 -11.39
C TRP A 9 0.01 3.88 -11.27
N VAL A 10 0.95 4.61 -11.88
CA VAL A 10 2.38 4.39 -11.68
C VAL A 10 2.76 4.67 -10.22
N VAL A 11 2.30 5.77 -9.65
CA VAL A 11 2.52 6.11 -8.23
C VAL A 11 1.92 5.04 -7.31
N VAL A 12 0.73 4.53 -7.61
CA VAL A 12 0.11 3.40 -6.88
C VAL A 12 1.02 2.16 -6.93
N GLY A 13 1.58 1.84 -8.10
CA GLY A 13 2.52 0.72 -8.23
C GLY A 13 3.79 0.90 -7.39
N PHE A 14 4.39 2.10 -7.45
CA PHE A 14 5.57 2.41 -6.64
C PHE A 14 5.28 2.41 -5.14
N SER A 15 4.17 3.01 -4.71
CA SER A 15 3.79 3.04 -3.30
C SER A 15 3.43 1.66 -2.77
N LEU A 16 2.82 0.80 -3.61
CA LEU A 16 2.57 -0.59 -3.27
C LEU A 16 3.86 -1.36 -2.97
N VAL A 17 4.82 -1.28 -3.89
CA VAL A 17 6.10 -1.98 -3.75
C VAL A 17 6.86 -1.45 -2.54
N GLY A 18 6.93 -0.13 -2.39
CA GLY A 18 7.57 0.50 -1.24
C GLY A 18 6.93 0.06 0.07
N ASP A 19 5.59 0.00 0.13
CA ASP A 19 4.88 -0.36 1.35
C ASP A 19 5.15 -1.80 1.74
N ILE A 20 5.07 -2.73 0.78
CA ILE A 20 5.41 -4.14 1.00
C ILE A 20 6.85 -4.28 1.51
N VAL A 21 7.81 -3.66 0.83
CA VAL A 21 9.23 -3.75 1.20
C VAL A 21 9.48 -3.18 2.59
N THR A 22 8.97 -1.99 2.88
CA THR A 22 9.19 -1.32 4.17
C THR A 22 8.52 -2.05 5.32
N THR A 23 7.31 -2.59 5.14
CA THR A 23 6.69 -3.45 6.17
C THR A 23 7.51 -4.73 6.38
N PHE A 24 7.95 -5.40 5.31
CA PHE A 24 8.76 -6.62 5.43
C PHE A 24 10.08 -6.38 6.13
N VAL A 25 10.79 -5.30 5.78
CA VAL A 25 12.04 -4.93 6.42
C VAL A 25 11.80 -4.59 7.89
N GLY A 26 10.75 -3.84 8.22
CA GLY A 26 10.40 -3.54 9.60
C GLY A 26 10.15 -4.80 10.44
N LEU A 27 9.37 -5.75 9.91
CA LEU A 27 9.11 -7.04 10.56
C LEU A 27 10.39 -7.85 10.79
N HIS A 28 11.30 -7.89 9.81
CA HIS A 28 12.60 -8.57 9.97
C HIS A 28 13.50 -7.90 11.01
N LEU A 29 13.33 -6.60 11.24
CA LEU A 29 14.00 -5.85 12.30
C LEU A 29 13.31 -6.00 13.67
N GLY A 30 12.24 -6.79 13.78
CA GLY A 30 11.50 -7.03 15.03
C GLY A 30 10.42 -5.98 15.35
N LEU A 31 10.14 -5.05 14.43
CA LEU A 31 9.01 -4.13 14.58
C LEU A 31 7.70 -4.89 14.43
N THR A 32 6.71 -4.57 15.26
CA THR A 32 5.39 -5.18 15.18
C THR A 32 4.48 -4.33 14.30
N GLU A 33 3.76 -4.98 13.39
CA GLU A 33 2.75 -4.32 12.56
C GLU A 33 1.67 -3.66 13.44
N SER A 34 1.48 -2.34 13.27
CA SER A 34 0.55 -1.57 14.10
C SER A 34 -0.92 -1.87 13.79
N ASN A 35 -1.21 -2.28 12.55
CA ASN A 35 -2.57 -2.63 12.14
C ASN A 35 -2.89 -4.08 12.52
N PRO A 36 -3.84 -4.33 13.45
CA PRO A 36 -4.15 -5.69 13.91
C PRO A 36 -4.70 -6.60 12.80
N ILE A 37 -5.38 -6.04 11.79
CA ILE A 37 -5.88 -6.79 10.64
C ILE A 37 -4.72 -7.22 9.74
N ALA A 38 -3.80 -6.29 9.44
CA ALA A 38 -2.62 -6.59 8.63
C ALA A 38 -1.70 -7.58 9.36
N ARG A 39 -1.50 -7.39 10.67
CA ARG A 39 -0.76 -8.28 11.53
C ARG A 39 -1.32 -9.70 11.49
N ASN A 40 -2.62 -9.90 11.69
CA ASN A 40 -3.23 -11.23 11.66
C ASN A 40 -3.08 -11.91 10.28
N ALA A 41 -3.17 -11.14 9.20
CA ALA A 41 -2.97 -11.67 7.85
C ALA A 41 -1.51 -12.09 7.61
N ILE A 42 -0.55 -11.30 8.10
CA ILE A 42 0.89 -11.56 7.95
C ILE A 42 1.37 -12.67 8.90
N ASP A 43 0.92 -12.69 10.14
CA ASP A 43 1.27 -13.74 11.12
C ASP A 43 0.75 -15.12 10.66
N GLY A 44 -0.40 -15.16 9.97
CA GLY A 44 -0.97 -16.41 9.44
C GLY A 44 -0.40 -16.84 8.09
N TRP A 45 -0.16 -15.90 7.17
CA TRP A 45 0.11 -16.20 5.75
C TRP A 45 1.34 -15.48 5.17
N GLY A 46 2.07 -14.71 5.98
CA GLY A 46 3.26 -13.96 5.58
C GLY A 46 3.00 -13.01 4.41
N LEU A 47 3.84 -13.13 3.37
CA LEU A 47 3.76 -12.31 2.16
C LEU A 47 2.44 -12.51 1.41
N LEU A 48 1.88 -13.72 1.43
CA LEU A 48 0.62 -14.02 0.76
C LEU A 48 -0.54 -13.26 1.40
N GLY A 49 -0.57 -13.13 2.73
CA GLY A 49 -1.60 -12.36 3.44
C GLY A 49 -1.55 -10.87 3.09
N MET A 50 -0.35 -10.31 3.00
CA MET A 50 -0.15 -8.92 2.59
C MET A 50 -0.55 -8.68 1.13
N LEU A 51 -0.12 -9.56 0.22
CA LEU A 51 -0.49 -9.48 -1.20
C LEU A 51 -2.00 -9.65 -1.39
N ALA A 52 -2.66 -10.50 -0.61
CA ALA A 52 -4.11 -10.65 -0.64
C ALA A 52 -4.83 -9.38 -0.22
N LEU A 53 -4.40 -8.72 0.87
CA LEU A 53 -4.97 -7.44 1.33
C LEU A 53 -4.81 -6.33 0.28
N LYS A 54 -3.61 -6.20 -0.28
CA LYS A 54 -3.32 -5.20 -1.34
C LYS A 54 -4.08 -5.51 -2.63
N GLY A 55 -4.12 -6.78 -3.02
CA GLY A 55 -4.87 -7.27 -4.18
C GLY A 55 -6.37 -7.03 -4.02
N PHE A 56 -6.91 -7.20 -2.82
CA PHE A 56 -8.30 -6.90 -2.52
C PHE A 56 -8.61 -5.40 -2.67
N ALA A 57 -7.75 -4.53 -2.12
CA ALA A 57 -7.88 -3.08 -2.30
C ALA A 57 -7.80 -2.65 -3.78
N LEU A 58 -6.88 -3.25 -4.56
CA LEU A 58 -6.80 -3.05 -6.01
C LEU A 58 -8.06 -3.54 -6.73
N GLY A 59 -8.59 -4.70 -6.34
CA GLY A 59 -9.84 -5.25 -6.89
C GLY A 59 -11.02 -4.30 -6.68
N ILE A 60 -11.19 -3.78 -5.46
CA ILE A 60 -12.20 -2.77 -5.16
C ILE A 60 -12.00 -1.52 -6.02
N ALA A 61 -10.78 -1.01 -6.12
CA ALA A 61 -10.48 0.16 -6.94
C ALA A 61 -10.82 -0.05 -8.43
N LEU A 62 -10.54 -1.23 -8.99
CA LEU A 62 -10.89 -1.56 -10.38
C LEU A 62 -12.41 -1.66 -10.59
N VAL A 63 -13.14 -2.24 -9.63
CA VAL A 63 -14.61 -2.29 -9.66
C VAL A 63 -15.20 -0.89 -9.58
N CYS A 64 -14.76 -0.07 -8.61
CA CYS A 64 -15.19 1.32 -8.49
C CYS A 64 -14.90 2.12 -9.76
N ARG A 65 -13.78 1.85 -10.45
CA ARG A 65 -13.43 2.51 -11.71
C ARG A 65 -14.41 2.20 -12.84
N GLY A 66 -15.01 1.01 -12.84
CA GLY A 66 -16.05 0.63 -13.78
C GLY A 66 -17.36 1.39 -13.54
N VAL A 67 -17.66 1.70 -12.28
CA VAL A 67 -18.90 2.38 -11.85
C VAL A 67 -18.81 3.90 -11.98
N LEU A 68 -17.62 4.48 -11.78
CA LEU A 68 -17.43 5.94 -11.83
C LEU A 68 -17.40 6.50 -13.26
N GLU A 69 -18.09 7.63 -13.43
CA GLU A 69 -18.03 8.45 -14.63
C GLU A 69 -16.60 8.94 -14.90
N ARG A 70 -16.26 9.12 -16.19
CA ARG A 70 -14.90 9.45 -16.65
C ARG A 70 -14.22 10.62 -15.90
N PRO A 71 -14.90 11.71 -15.48
CA PRO A 71 -14.26 12.81 -14.77
C PRO A 71 -13.68 12.43 -13.40
N PHE A 72 -14.32 11.49 -12.70
CA PHE A 72 -13.98 11.15 -11.30
C PHE A 72 -13.02 9.96 -11.18
N ARG A 73 -12.71 9.25 -12.27
CA ARG A 73 -11.79 8.10 -12.27
C ARG A 73 -10.39 8.35 -11.70
N PRO A 74 -9.78 9.55 -11.79
CA PRO A 74 -8.47 9.82 -11.19
C PRO A 74 -8.48 9.81 -9.65
N ILE A 75 -9.63 10.00 -9.00
CA ILE A 75 -9.74 9.95 -7.52
C ILE A 75 -9.38 8.56 -6.99
N ILE A 76 -9.67 7.51 -7.74
CA ILE A 76 -9.45 6.12 -7.31
C ILE A 76 -7.96 5.82 -7.08
N PRO A 77 -7.06 5.99 -8.07
CA PRO A 77 -5.65 5.73 -7.84
C PRO A 77 -5.04 6.74 -6.85
N ALA A 78 -5.55 7.97 -6.75
CA ALA A 78 -5.12 8.91 -5.70
C ALA A 78 -5.47 8.41 -4.29
N ALA A 79 -6.69 7.91 -4.09
CA ALA A 79 -7.16 7.35 -2.83
C ALA A 79 -6.40 6.08 -2.41
N LEU A 80 -5.83 5.33 -3.36
CA LEU A 80 -4.92 4.22 -3.07
C LEU A 80 -3.48 4.69 -2.78
N ALA A 81 -2.98 5.62 -3.59
CA ALA A 81 -1.61 6.08 -3.50
C ALA A 81 -1.32 6.81 -2.19
N ILE A 82 -2.23 7.68 -1.75
CA ILE A 82 -2.01 8.54 -0.57
C ILE A 82 -1.78 7.71 0.71
N PRO A 83 -2.65 6.75 1.10
CA PRO A 83 -2.42 5.94 2.29
C PRO A 83 -1.16 5.08 2.19
N TRP A 84 -0.86 4.52 1.02
CA TRP A 84 0.32 3.67 0.85
C TRP A 84 1.61 4.47 0.90
N LEU A 85 1.64 5.68 0.33
CA LEU A 85 2.79 6.59 0.48
C LEU A 85 2.99 7.01 1.94
N ALA A 86 1.91 7.32 2.65
CA ALA A 86 2.00 7.64 4.08
C ALA A 86 2.58 6.46 4.87
N ALA A 87 2.12 5.23 4.61
CA ALA A 87 2.64 4.04 5.23
C ALA A 87 4.13 3.81 4.93
N VAL A 88 4.57 3.98 3.66
CA VAL A 88 5.99 3.93 3.29
C VAL A 88 6.83 4.91 4.11
N VAL A 89 6.37 6.16 4.24
CA VAL A 89 7.10 7.19 5.01
C VAL A 89 7.20 6.79 6.48
N ILE A 90 6.09 6.35 7.07
CA ILE A 90 6.03 5.94 8.48
C ILE A 90 6.94 4.72 8.72
N ASN A 91 6.85 3.69 7.88
CA ASN A 91 7.66 2.49 8.00
C ASN A 91 9.15 2.79 7.80
N THR A 92 9.50 3.63 6.81
CA THR A 92 10.89 4.04 6.58
C THR A 92 11.44 4.81 7.77
N PHE A 93 10.63 5.70 8.36
CA PHE A 93 10.99 6.42 9.57
C PHE A 93 11.23 5.47 10.75
N ALA A 94 10.33 4.52 10.98
CA ALA A 94 10.46 3.52 12.04
C ALA A 94 11.71 2.64 11.85
N ILE A 95 11.97 2.17 10.62
CA ILE A 95 13.19 1.43 10.28
C ILE A 95 14.43 2.28 10.57
N GLY A 96 14.43 3.55 10.15
CA GLY A 96 15.51 4.49 10.42
C GLY A 96 15.78 4.62 11.93
N THR A 97 14.74 4.77 12.74
CA THR A 97 14.92 4.86 14.21
C THR A 97 15.54 3.62 14.82
N VAL A 98 15.31 2.43 14.27
CA VAL A 98 15.92 1.17 14.74
C VAL A 98 17.37 1.00 14.27
N LEU A 99 17.70 1.47 13.07
CA LEU A 99 19.06 1.33 12.52
C LEU A 99 20.06 2.34 13.09
N PHE A 100 19.60 3.51 13.52
CA PHE A 100 20.45 4.61 13.98
C PHE A 100 20.46 4.82 15.51
N TYR A 101 19.79 3.96 16.28
CA TYR A 101 19.76 4.00 17.75
C TYR A 101 20.18 2.65 18.33
#